data_AF-A0A660Q5C9-F1
#
_entry.id   AF-A0A660Q5C9-F1
#
_cell.length_a   1.000
_cell.length_b   1.000
_cell.length_c   1.000
_cell.angle_alpha   90.00
_cell.angle_beta   90.00
_cell.angle_gamma   90.00
#
_symmetry.space_group_name_H-M   'P 1'
#
loop_
_entity.id
_entity.type
_entity.pdbx_description
1 polymer ?
#
loop_
_entity_poly.entity_id
_entity_poly.type
_entity_poly.pdbx_seq_one_letter_code
_entity_poly.pdbx_strand_id
1 'polypeptide(L)'
;MSLLYPGRKGGFPSAALPPGSLKFGPCDPLFPKTSVVQSEDGFSFEVQGIKAEFWAGGNSIRDILKRRSEDAGLPYFNPHSFRHAACQLALRYSRTPEEFKALSQNFGHEAVTTTLRSYGTLDDQRVNDVLSKIDFSGERTGNNKDFSIEDLEEFVRIKKKQLDK
;
A
#
# COMPACT_ATOMS: atom_id res chain seq x y z
N MET A 1 -15.58 -46.32 9.59
CA MET A 1 -14.25 -45.93 10.09
C MET A 1 -14.24 -44.41 10.16
N SER A 2 -14.50 -43.89 11.36
CA SER A 2 -14.72 -42.48 11.67
C SER A 2 -13.40 -41.80 12.00
N LEU A 3 -12.96 -40.86 11.16
CA LEU A 3 -11.98 -39.85 11.57
C LEU A 3 -12.78 -38.62 12.01
N LEU A 4 -13.15 -38.63 13.30
CA LEU A 4 -13.63 -37.47 14.03
C LEU A 4 -12.52 -36.41 14.01
N TYR A 5 -12.67 -35.38 13.17
CA TYR A 5 -12.08 -34.08 13.47
C TYR A 5 -12.93 -33.46 14.59
N PRO A 6 -12.39 -33.17 15.79
CA PRO A 6 -13.11 -32.34 16.73
C PRO A 6 -13.23 -30.95 16.11
N GLY A 7 -14.41 -30.67 15.56
CA GLY A 7 -14.78 -29.37 15.06
C GLY A 7 -14.60 -28.36 16.18
N ARG A 8 -13.61 -27.49 16.03
CA ARG A 8 -13.47 -26.31 16.88
C ARG A 8 -14.65 -25.41 16.55
N LYS A 9 -15.74 -25.59 17.31
CA LYS A 9 -16.85 -24.64 17.39
C LYS A 9 -16.31 -23.37 18.05
N GLY A 10 -15.58 -22.59 17.26
CA GLY A 10 -15.11 -21.26 17.60
C GLY A 10 -15.45 -20.36 16.43
N GLY A 11 -16.72 -20.34 16.03
CA GLY A 11 -17.22 -19.14 15.35
C GLY A 11 -16.87 -17.96 16.23
N PHE A 12 -16.43 -16.85 15.63
CA PHE A 12 -16.34 -15.58 16.34
C PHE A 12 -17.58 -15.48 17.23
N PRO A 13 -17.45 -15.41 18.56
CA PRO A 13 -18.64 -15.31 19.40
C PRO A 13 -19.42 -14.13 18.85
N SER A 14 -20.62 -14.42 18.35
CA SER A 14 -21.60 -13.42 17.96
C SER A 14 -22.19 -12.83 19.25
N ALA A 15 -21.30 -12.31 20.11
CA ALA A 15 -21.67 -11.22 20.98
C ALA A 15 -21.71 -10.01 20.05
N ALA A 16 -22.82 -9.87 19.34
CA ALA A 16 -23.17 -8.60 18.74
C ALA A 16 -23.14 -7.60 19.89
N LEU A 17 -22.08 -6.78 19.92
CA LEU A 17 -22.00 -5.65 20.84
C LEU A 17 -23.33 -4.90 20.71
N PRO A 18 -24.01 -4.55 21.82
CA PRO A 18 -25.28 -3.87 21.74
C PRO A 18 -25.11 -2.64 20.84
N PRO A 19 -26.00 -2.42 19.86
CA PRO A 19 -25.85 -1.31 18.93
C PRO A 19 -25.90 0.00 19.72
N GLY A 20 -24.73 0.65 19.89
CA GLY A 20 -24.61 1.97 20.52
C GLY A 20 -23.59 2.16 21.64
N SER A 21 -22.77 1.16 22.04
CA SER A 21 -21.90 1.32 23.23
C SER A 21 -20.45 1.76 22.97
N LEU A 22 -19.98 1.77 21.73
CA LEU A 22 -18.62 2.24 21.43
C LEU A 22 -18.69 3.66 20.85
N LYS A 23 -18.77 4.65 21.75
CA LYS A 23 -18.57 6.06 21.42
C LYS A 23 -17.08 6.30 21.22
N PHE A 24 -16.53 5.82 20.12
CA PHE A 24 -15.13 6.10 19.77
C PHE A 24 -14.95 7.59 19.49
N GLY A 25 -14.00 8.21 20.18
CA GLY A 25 -13.57 9.58 19.95
C GLY A 25 -12.48 9.69 18.89
N PRO A 26 -12.10 10.92 18.50
CA PRO A 26 -11.05 11.17 17.50
C PRO A 26 -9.67 10.62 17.88
N CYS A 27 -9.43 10.37 19.16
CA CYS A 27 -8.16 9.86 19.68
C CYS A 27 -8.13 8.34 19.82
N ASP A 28 -9.25 7.65 19.57
CA ASP A 28 -9.33 6.21 19.72
C ASP A 28 -8.70 5.47 18.53
N PRO A 29 -8.15 4.27 18.75
CA PRO A 29 -7.51 3.50 17.68
C PRO A 29 -8.52 3.08 16.61
N LEU A 30 -8.16 3.30 15.34
CA LEU A 30 -8.92 2.81 14.18
C LEU A 30 -9.08 1.27 14.20
N PHE A 31 -8.05 0.57 14.70
CA PHE A 31 -8.07 -0.87 14.92
C PHE A 31 -7.98 -1.14 16.42
N PRO A 32 -9.11 -1.17 17.15
CA PRO A 32 -9.13 -1.39 18.59
C PRO A 32 -8.66 -2.80 18.95
N LYS A 33 -8.00 -2.92 20.09
CA LYS A 33 -7.48 -4.19 20.60
C LYS A 33 -8.62 -5.14 21.02
N THR A 34 -8.45 -6.43 20.75
CA THR A 34 -9.37 -7.47 21.24
C THR A 34 -9.38 -7.53 22.77
N SER A 35 -10.56 -7.50 23.38
CA SER A 35 -10.73 -7.73 24.81
C SER A 35 -10.69 -9.24 25.09
N VAL A 36 -9.80 -9.65 25.98
CA VAL A 36 -9.68 -11.05 26.41
C VAL A 36 -9.87 -11.08 27.93
N VAL A 37 -10.79 -11.92 28.40
CA VAL A 37 -11.12 -12.10 29.81
C VAL A 37 -10.95 -13.56 30.20
N GLN A 38 -10.70 -13.83 31.48
CA GLN A 38 -10.66 -15.20 32.00
C GLN A 38 -12.09 -15.76 32.04
N SER A 39 -12.26 -17.00 31.56
CA SER A 39 -13.55 -17.71 31.61
C SER A 39 -13.97 -17.95 33.06
N GLU A 40 -15.28 -17.93 33.33
CA GLU A 40 -15.84 -18.23 34.65
C GLU A 40 -15.41 -19.60 35.19
N ASP A 41 -15.20 -20.58 34.29
CA ASP A 41 -14.74 -21.94 34.60
C ASP A 41 -13.24 -22.04 34.96
N GLY A 42 -12.54 -20.91 35.11
CA GLY A 42 -11.25 -20.80 35.81
C GLY A 42 -9.99 -21.16 35.03
N PHE A 43 -10.07 -21.84 33.87
CA PHE A 43 -8.89 -22.37 33.18
C PHE A 43 -8.68 -21.90 31.73
N SER A 44 -9.54 -21.02 31.20
CA SER A 44 -9.40 -20.56 29.82
C SER A 44 -9.57 -19.04 29.67
N PHE A 45 -9.21 -18.53 28.49
CA PHE A 45 -9.38 -17.14 28.13
C PHE A 45 -10.34 -17.04 26.95
N GLU A 46 -11.28 -16.11 27.04
CA GLU A 46 -12.31 -15.91 26.04
C GLU A 46 -12.30 -14.48 25.51
N VAL A 47 -12.67 -14.33 24.24
CA VAL A 47 -12.79 -13.02 23.59
C VAL A 47 -14.12 -12.40 23.99
N GLN A 48 -14.06 -11.26 24.68
CA GLN A 48 -15.23 -10.52 25.14
C GLN A 48 -15.26 -9.10 24.54
N GLY A 49 -15.34 -9.03 23.21
CA GLY A 49 -15.46 -7.79 22.45
C GLY A 49 -14.13 -7.07 22.18
N ILE A 50 -14.18 -5.74 22.11
CA ILE A 50 -13.06 -4.86 21.77
C ILE A 50 -12.89 -3.75 22.81
N LYS A 51 -11.64 -3.33 23.04
CA LYS A 51 -11.29 -2.20 23.91
C LYS A 51 -10.83 -1.03 23.05
N ALA A 52 -11.18 0.19 23.43
CA ALA A 52 -10.68 1.43 22.82
C ALA A 52 -9.21 1.71 23.20
N GLU A 53 -8.37 0.70 23.05
CA GLU A 53 -6.95 0.71 23.38
C GLU A 53 -6.16 0.27 22.15
N PHE A 54 -4.99 0.88 21.96
CA PHE A 54 -4.06 0.46 20.92
C PHE A 54 -3.56 -0.97 21.20
N TRP A 55 -3.25 -1.69 20.13
CA TRP A 55 -2.54 -2.96 20.25
C TRP A 55 -1.16 -2.72 20.89
N ALA A 56 -0.72 -3.64 21.74
CA ALA A 56 0.57 -3.54 22.41
C ALA A 56 1.76 -3.62 21.43
N GLY A 57 1.55 -4.14 20.22
CA GLY A 57 2.56 -4.19 19.18
C GLY A 57 2.10 -4.91 17.91
N GLY A 58 3.01 -5.03 16.95
CA GLY A 58 2.73 -5.59 15.62
C GLY A 58 2.67 -7.12 15.53
N ASN A 59 2.84 -7.86 16.64
CA ASN A 59 2.77 -9.33 16.58
C ASN A 59 1.36 -9.81 16.23
N SER A 60 0.33 -9.13 16.74
CA SER A 60 -1.05 -9.53 16.51
C SER A 60 -1.46 -9.46 15.04
N ILE A 61 -0.99 -8.46 14.28
CA ILE A 61 -1.26 -8.41 12.84
C ILE A 61 -0.54 -9.53 12.08
N ARG A 62 0.67 -9.91 12.51
CA ARG A 62 1.40 -11.06 11.94
C ARG A 62 0.66 -12.36 12.20
N ASP A 63 0.18 -12.57 13.42
CA ASP A 63 -0.59 -13.76 13.80
C ASP A 63 -1.91 -13.86 13.02
N ILE A 64 -2.61 -12.72 12.85
CA ILE A 64 -3.82 -12.64 12.04
C ILE A 64 -3.50 -13.01 10.60
N LEU A 65 -2.51 -12.37 9.98
CA LEU A 65 -2.14 -12.65 8.59
C LEU A 65 -1.74 -14.11 8.39
N LYS A 66 -0.94 -14.68 9.30
CA LYS A 66 -0.53 -16.08 9.24
C LYS A 66 -1.73 -17.02 9.26
N ARG A 67 -2.62 -16.86 10.25
CA ARG A 67 -3.83 -17.69 10.36
C ARG A 67 -4.74 -17.54 9.15
N ARG A 68 -4.93 -16.31 8.66
CA ARG A 68 -5.80 -16.06 7.49
C ARG A 68 -5.21 -16.59 6.19
N SER A 69 -3.90 -16.53 6.02
CA SER A 69 -3.21 -17.20 4.91
C SER A 69 -3.44 -18.71 4.95
N GLU A 70 -3.26 -19.33 6.12
CA GLU A 70 -3.51 -20.76 6.33
C GLU A 70 -4.97 -21.14 6.05
N ASP A 71 -5.95 -20.40 6.59
CA ASP A 71 -7.39 -20.60 6.35
C ASP A 71 -7.74 -20.51 4.85
N ALA A 72 -7.04 -19.64 4.10
CA ALA A 72 -7.25 -19.44 2.66
C ALA A 72 -6.44 -20.41 1.78
N GLY A 73 -5.64 -21.31 2.36
CA GLY A 73 -4.74 -22.18 1.61
C GLY A 73 -3.59 -21.45 0.89
N LEU A 74 -3.25 -20.25 1.35
CA LEU A 74 -2.19 -19.41 0.78
C LEU A 74 -0.90 -19.50 1.62
N PRO A 75 0.28 -19.34 0.99
CA PRO A 75 1.51 -19.11 1.73
C PRO A 75 1.40 -17.87 2.63
N TYR A 76 2.06 -17.90 3.78
CA TYR A 76 2.16 -16.73 4.64
C TYR A 76 3.13 -15.71 4.04
N PHE A 77 2.64 -14.48 3.85
CA PHE A 77 3.44 -13.32 3.51
C PHE A 77 3.49 -12.35 4.69
N ASN A 78 4.68 -11.90 5.07
CA ASN A 78 4.82 -10.97 6.17
C ASN A 78 4.30 -9.56 5.79
N PRO A 79 3.98 -8.68 6.74
CA PRO A 79 3.46 -7.34 6.45
C PRO A 79 4.34 -6.51 5.49
N HIS A 80 5.67 -6.66 5.55
CA HIS A 80 6.56 -5.93 4.66
C HIS A 80 6.48 -6.42 3.21
N SER A 81 6.21 -7.71 2.99
CA SER A 81 5.98 -8.25 1.63
C SER A 81 4.82 -7.55 0.93
N PHE A 82 3.73 -7.25 1.63
CA PHE A 82 2.61 -6.48 1.06
C PHE A 82 3.03 -5.06 0.68
N ARG A 83 3.82 -4.40 1.54
CA ARG A 83 4.38 -3.08 1.25
C ARG A 83 5.31 -3.11 0.03
N HIS A 84 6.16 -4.13 -0.09
CA HIS A 84 7.02 -4.33 -1.25
C HIS A 84 6.21 -4.51 -2.54
N ALA A 85 5.18 -5.37 -2.51
CA ALA A 85 4.30 -5.58 -3.65
C ALA A 85 3.57 -4.30 -4.06
N ALA A 86 3.00 -3.56 -3.09
CA ALA A 86 2.31 -2.30 -3.35
C ALA A 86 3.23 -1.25 -3.97
N CYS A 87 4.46 -1.12 -3.44
CA CYS A 87 5.43 -0.19 -4.00
C CYS A 87 5.85 -0.59 -5.41
N GLN A 88 6.23 -1.84 -5.65
CA GLN A 88 6.58 -2.32 -6.99
C GLN A 88 5.45 -2.11 -8.01
N LEU A 89 4.20 -2.35 -7.61
CA LEU A 89 3.05 -2.09 -8.47
C LEU A 89 2.93 -0.61 -8.81
N ALA A 90 3.05 0.27 -7.80
CA ALA A 90 3.01 1.71 -8.00
C ALA A 90 4.14 2.20 -8.93
N LEU A 91 5.36 1.67 -8.77
CA LEU A 91 6.50 2.00 -9.64
C LEU A 91 6.27 1.57 -11.09
N ARG A 92 5.60 0.45 -11.32
CA ARG A 92 5.26 0.00 -12.68
C ARG A 92 4.28 0.94 -13.37
N TYR A 93 3.41 1.62 -12.61
CA TYR A 93 2.41 2.53 -13.16
C TYR A 93 2.85 3.99 -13.20
N SER A 94 3.90 4.38 -12.47
CA SER A 94 4.46 5.72 -12.57
C SER A 94 5.15 5.92 -13.93
N ARG A 95 4.75 6.97 -14.64
CA ARG A 95 5.22 7.35 -15.97
C ARG A 95 6.11 8.58 -15.93
N THR A 96 6.00 9.41 -14.89
CA THR A 96 6.78 10.64 -14.74
C THR A 96 7.59 10.67 -13.44
N PRO A 97 8.70 11.44 -13.39
CA PRO A 97 9.43 11.67 -12.14
C PRO A 97 8.58 12.29 -11.03
N GLU A 98 7.58 13.10 -11.39
CA GLU A 98 6.65 13.72 -10.45
C GLU A 98 5.73 12.68 -9.80
N GLU A 99 5.11 11.81 -10.60
CA GLU A 99 4.31 10.69 -10.09
C GLU A 99 5.15 9.79 -9.19
N PHE A 100 6.38 9.52 -9.59
CA PHE A 100 7.30 8.73 -8.78
C PHE A 100 7.65 9.42 -7.45
N LYS A 101 7.86 10.74 -7.45
CA LYS A 101 8.09 11.51 -6.22
C LYS A 101 6.86 11.49 -5.31
N ALA A 102 5.66 11.65 -5.86
CA ALA A 102 4.41 11.60 -5.11
C ALA A 102 4.22 10.23 -4.45
N LEU A 103 4.48 9.14 -5.18
CA LEU A 103 4.46 7.79 -4.62
C LEU A 103 5.48 7.60 -3.50
N SER A 104 6.72 8.07 -3.70
CA SER A 104 7.76 8.02 -2.66
C SER A 104 7.31 8.70 -1.37
N GLN A 105 6.66 9.86 -1.47
CA GLN A 105 6.12 10.59 -0.32
C GLN A 105 4.90 9.88 0.30
N ASN A 106 4.03 9.27 -0.52
CA ASN A 106 2.90 8.47 -0.03
C ASN A 106 3.36 7.29 0.83
N PHE A 107 4.45 6.63 0.44
CA PHE A 107 5.07 5.58 1.25
C PHE A 107 5.84 6.14 2.45
N GLY A 108 6.00 7.47 2.60
CA GLY A 108 6.70 8.08 3.72
C GLY A 108 8.22 8.08 3.59
N HIS A 109 8.77 8.00 2.37
CA HIS A 109 10.21 8.15 2.14
C HIS A 109 10.54 9.60 1.76
N GLU A 110 11.39 10.26 2.55
CA GLU A 110 11.84 11.64 2.26
C GLU A 110 12.59 11.75 0.93
N ALA A 111 13.49 10.80 0.69
CA ALA A 111 14.27 10.70 -0.51
C ALA A 111 13.77 9.58 -1.43
N VAL A 112 13.68 9.91 -2.72
CA VAL A 112 13.31 8.96 -3.79
C VAL A 112 14.32 7.82 -3.90
N THR A 113 15.57 8.08 -3.54
CA THR A 113 16.65 7.09 -3.50
C THR A 113 16.36 5.94 -2.55
N THR A 114 15.66 6.18 -1.44
CA THR A 114 15.23 5.11 -0.52
C THR A 114 14.25 4.17 -1.21
N THR A 115 13.33 4.72 -2.01
CA THR A 115 12.38 3.93 -2.81
C THR A 115 13.13 3.11 -3.87
N LEU A 116 14.07 3.71 -4.60
CA LEU A 116 14.86 2.98 -5.60
C LEU A 116 15.73 1.88 -4.99
N ARG A 117 16.38 2.14 -3.85
CA ARG A 117 17.24 1.14 -3.18
C ARG A 117 16.44 -0.02 -2.60
N SER A 118 15.27 0.26 -2.01
CA SER A 118 14.48 -0.76 -1.32
C SER A 118 13.49 -1.52 -2.23
N TYR A 119 13.09 -0.93 -3.36
CA TYR A 119 12.05 -1.49 -4.23
C TYR A 119 12.37 -1.44 -5.72
N GLY A 120 13.41 -0.70 -6.12
CA GLY A 120 13.81 -0.49 -7.53
C GLY A 120 14.83 -1.50 -8.06
N THR A 121 15.29 -2.45 -7.25
CA THR A 121 16.14 -3.55 -7.73
C THR A 121 15.33 -4.43 -8.68
N LEU A 122 15.77 -4.50 -9.93
CA LEU A 122 15.19 -5.36 -10.95
C LEU A 122 15.96 -6.68 -10.96
N ASP A 123 15.25 -7.78 -11.18
CA ASP A 123 15.87 -9.06 -11.53
C ASP A 123 16.40 -9.05 -12.97
N ASP A 124 17.29 -9.99 -13.30
CA ASP A 124 17.98 -10.04 -14.59
C ASP A 124 17.01 -10.15 -15.78
N GLN A 125 15.91 -10.90 -15.63
CA GLN A 125 14.92 -11.01 -16.70
C GLN A 125 14.25 -9.66 -16.93
N ARG A 126 13.88 -8.98 -15.84
CA ARG A 126 13.25 -7.67 -15.91
C ARG A 126 14.19 -6.60 -16.47
N VAL A 127 15.48 -6.65 -16.16
CA VAL A 127 16.49 -5.76 -16.76
C VAL A 127 16.50 -5.95 -18.28
N ASN A 128 16.57 -7.19 -18.76
CA ASN A 128 16.55 -7.50 -20.20
C ASN A 128 15.26 -7.02 -20.89
N ASP A 129 14.11 -7.26 -20.25
CA ASP A 129 12.80 -6.80 -20.75
C ASP A 129 12.71 -5.27 -20.88
N VAL A 130 13.32 -4.53 -19.94
CA VAL A 130 13.34 -3.07 -19.98
C VAL A 130 14.31 -2.60 -21.05
N LEU A 131 15.54 -3.13 -21.07
CA LEU A 131 16.57 -2.74 -22.04
C LEU A 131 16.11 -2.97 -23.49
N SER A 132 15.45 -4.09 -23.77
CA SER A 132 14.93 -4.40 -25.11
C SER A 132 13.86 -3.42 -25.62
N LYS A 133 13.24 -2.65 -24.72
CA LYS A 133 12.20 -1.66 -25.05
C LYS A 133 12.73 -0.23 -25.13
N ILE A 134 13.96 0.01 -24.71
CA ILE A 134 14.57 1.33 -24.82
C ILE A 134 14.94 1.54 -26.29
N ASP A 135 14.36 2.57 -26.90
CA ASP A 135 14.76 3.02 -28.21
C ASP A 135 16.05 3.87 -28.10
N PHE A 136 17.17 3.28 -28.52
CA PHE A 136 18.47 3.94 -28.55
C PHE A 136 18.72 4.71 -29.86
N SER A 137 17.82 4.66 -30.84
CA SER A 137 17.99 5.35 -32.12
C SER A 137 17.93 6.88 -31.99
N GLY A 138 17.37 7.39 -30.90
CA GLY A 138 17.30 8.83 -30.62
C GLY A 138 16.28 9.58 -31.48
N GLU A 139 15.51 8.89 -32.33
CA GLU A 139 14.37 9.49 -33.01
C GLU A 139 13.27 9.76 -31.98
N ARG A 140 13.13 11.03 -31.59
CA ARG A 140 11.97 11.45 -30.78
C ARG A 140 10.70 11.18 -31.58
N THR A 141 10.04 10.06 -31.34
CA THR A 141 8.64 9.85 -31.76
C THR A 141 7.73 10.70 -30.88
N GLY A 142 7.77 12.01 -31.08
CA GLY A 142 6.84 12.96 -30.50
C GLY A 142 6.38 13.87 -31.61
N ASN A 143 5.08 14.08 -31.71
CA ASN A 143 4.47 15.20 -32.42
C ASN A 143 4.91 16.53 -31.77
N ASN A 144 6.20 16.83 -31.80
CA ASN A 144 6.68 18.17 -31.63
C ASN A 144 6.25 18.85 -32.92
N LYS A 145 5.18 19.65 -32.86
CA LYS A 145 5.15 20.80 -33.76
C LYS A 145 6.37 21.60 -33.34
N ASP A 146 7.50 21.33 -34.00
CA ASP A 146 8.68 22.15 -33.86
C ASP A 146 8.20 23.57 -34.18
N PHE A 147 8.09 24.40 -33.15
CA PHE A 147 7.81 25.80 -33.35
C PHE A 147 8.96 26.32 -34.19
N SER A 148 8.63 26.78 -35.39
CA SER A 148 9.61 27.39 -36.27
C SER A 148 10.12 28.68 -35.61
N ILE A 149 11.29 29.15 -36.06
CA ILE A 149 11.84 30.41 -35.54
C ILE A 149 10.83 31.54 -35.82
N GLU A 150 10.11 31.45 -36.93
CA GLU A 150 9.05 32.35 -37.35
C GLU A 150 7.87 32.37 -36.35
N ASP A 151 7.44 31.20 -35.85
CA ASP A 151 6.37 31.11 -34.84
C ASP A 151 6.78 31.78 -33.52
N LEU A 152 8.06 31.66 -33.14
CA LEU A 152 8.62 32.31 -31.96
C LEU A 152 8.74 33.83 -32.15
N GLU A 153 9.16 34.28 -33.33
CA GLU A 153 9.22 35.70 -33.67
C GLU A 153 7.84 36.36 -33.63
N GLU A 154 6.82 35.68 -34.16
CA GLU A 154 5.44 36.16 -34.11
C GLU A 154 4.93 36.27 -32.66
N PHE A 155 5.20 35.26 -31.83
CA PHE A 155 4.83 35.27 -30.42
C PHE A 155 5.48 36.44 -29.65
N VAL A 156 6.78 36.67 -29.85
CA VAL A 156 7.51 37.79 -29.23
C VAL A 156 6.93 39.14 -29.69
N ARG A 157 6.56 39.26 -30.96
CA ARG A 157 5.97 40.48 -31.52
C ARG A 157 4.58 40.77 -30.94
N ILE A 158 3.74 39.75 -30.77
CA ILE A 158 2.42 39.86 -30.14
C ILE A 158 2.57 40.32 -28.69
N LYS A 159 3.52 39.76 -27.93
CA LYS A 159 3.74 40.13 -26.53
C LYS A 159 4.28 41.55 -26.37
N LYS A 160 5.18 42.02 -27.23
CA LYS A 160 5.63 43.42 -27.21
C LYS A 160 4.48 44.41 -27.40
N LYS A 161 3.60 44.17 -28.39
CA LYS A 161 2.41 45.02 -28.62
C LYS A 161 1.42 45.06 -27.45
N GLN A 162 1.39 44.04 -26.60
CA GLN A 162 0.57 44.01 -25.39
C GLN A 162 1.21 44.72 -24.21
N LEU A 163 2.54 44.88 -24.20
CA LEU A 163 3.28 45.61 -23.17
C LEU A 163 3.32 47.12 -23.43
N ASP A 164 3.27 47.53 -24.70
CA ASP A 164 3.32 48.93 -25.13
C ASP A 164 1.92 49.61 -25.15
N LYS A 165 0.92 49.00 -24.49
CA LYS A 165 -0.45 49.49 -24.33
C LYS A 165 -0.74 49.77 -22.86
#